data_AF-A0A1L8PHE6-F1
#
_entry.id   AF-A0A1L8PHE6-F1
#
_cell.length_a   1.000
_cell.length_b   1.000
_cell.length_c   1.000
_cell.angle_alpha   90.00
_cell.angle_beta   90.00
_cell.angle_gamma   90.00
#
_symmetry.space_group_name_H-M   'P 1'
#
loop_
_entity.id
_entity.type
_entity.pdbx_description
1 polymer ?
#
loop_
_entity_poly.entity_id
_entity_poly.type
_entity_poly.pdbx_seq_one_letter_code
_entity_poly.pdbx_strand_id
1 'polypeptide(L)' 'MILKERTKSVSHLVLESLNHHTALSSVERSQYENQVKGFTGNLKFDRLLEEAQLSGLIINDLLLNTRDT' A
#
# COMPACT_ATOMS: atom_id res chain seq x y z
N MET A 1 -11.66 7.93 -4.65
CA MET A 1 -11.67 6.65 -3.94
C MET A 1 -12.88 6.62 -3.01
N ILE A 2 -13.64 5.53 -2.87
CA ILE A 2 -14.54 5.45 -1.69
C ILE A 2 -13.60 5.53 -0.47
N LEU A 3 -13.69 6.67 0.23
CA LEU A 3 -12.64 7.26 1.04
C LEU A 3 -12.07 6.27 2.08
N LYS A 4 -10.88 5.73 1.81
CA LYS A 4 -10.06 5.11 2.84
C LYS A 4 -8.70 5.76 2.79
N GLU A 5 -8.34 6.54 3.79
CA GLU A 5 -6.99 7.07 3.88
C GLU A 5 -5.96 5.94 3.84
N ARG A 6 -4.88 6.13 3.09
CA ARG A 6 -3.80 5.14 3.00
C ARG A 6 -3.14 5.05 4.37
N THR A 7 -3.34 3.92 5.03
CA THR A 7 -2.70 3.59 6.30
C THR A 7 -1.65 2.52 6.07
N LYS A 8 -0.51 2.65 6.77
CA LYS A 8 0.47 1.57 6.81
C LYS A 8 -0.19 0.36 7.49
N SER A 9 0.08 -0.85 6.98
CA SER A 9 -0.35 -2.07 7.66
C SER A 9 0.39 -2.21 9.00
N VAL A 10 -0.19 -2.97 9.93
CA VAL A 10 0.46 -3.28 11.22
C VAL A 10 1.84 -3.89 11.00
N SER A 11 1.97 -4.80 10.02
CA SER A 11 3.25 -5.40 9.65
C SER A 11 4.30 -4.38 9.20
N HIS A 12 3.89 -3.36 8.44
CA HIS A 12 4.78 -2.30 8.00
C HIS A 12 5.25 -1.47 9.19
N LEU A 13 4.35 -1.08 10.10
CA LEU A 13 4.71 -0.33 11.30
C LEU A 13 5.66 -1.13 12.21
N VAL A 14 5.44 -2.44 12.35
CA VAL A 14 6.33 -3.32 13.13
C VAL A 14 7.71 -3.40 12.49
N LEU A 15 7.80 -3.64 11.18
CA LEU A 15 9.08 -3.70 10.47
C LEU A 15 9.80 -2.36 10.43
N GLU A 16 9.07 -1.24 10.33
CA GLU A 16 9.63 0.11 10.41
C GLU A 16 10.26 0.38 11.78
N SER A 17 9.54 0.04 12.85
CA SER A 17 10.05 0.13 14.23
C SER A 17 11.27 -0.76 14.42
N LEU A 18 11.21 -2.02 13.99
CA LEU A 18 12.33 -2.95 14.09
C LEU A 18 13.54 -2.47 13.28
N ASN A 19 13.34 -1.94 12.07
CA ASN A 19 14.42 -1.39 11.25
C ASN A 19 15.08 -0.15 11.88
N HIS A 20 14.33 0.64 12.66
CA HIS A 20 14.86 1.81 13.37
C HIS A 20 15.66 1.41 14.62
N HIS A 21 15.22 0.39 15.35
CA HIS A 21 15.80 0.02 16.64
C HIS A 21 16.79 -1.15 16.58
N THR A 22 16.76 -1.96 15.53
CA THR A 22 17.52 -3.21 15.39
C THR A 22 17.93 -3.48 13.95
N ALA A 23 18.89 -4.38 13.75
CA ALA A 23 19.20 -4.88 12.41
C ALA A 23 18.17 -5.93 11.99
N LEU A 24 17.39 -5.65 10.95
CA LEU A 24 16.51 -6.64 10.32
C LEU A 24 17.33 -7.79 9.70
N SER A 25 16.81 -9.00 9.77
CA SER A 25 17.30 -10.10 8.95
C SER A 25 17.14 -9.77 7.45
N SER A 26 17.88 -10.46 6.58
CA SER A 26 17.78 -10.26 5.12
C SER A 26 16.35 -10.46 4.59
N VAL A 27 15.60 -11.39 5.18
CA VAL A 27 14.21 -11.68 4.84
C VAL A 27 13.29 -10.54 5.28
N GLU A 28 13.39 -10.10 6.53
CA GLU A 28 12.59 -9.00 7.07
C GLU A 28 12.89 -7.68 6.35
N ARG A 29 14.16 -7.41 6.00
CA ARG A 29 14.54 -6.24 5.22
C ARG A 29 13.88 -6.27 3.84
N SER A 30 13.95 -7.41 3.14
CA SER A 30 13.29 -7.56 1.83
C SER A 30 11.77 -7.37 1.94
N GLN A 31 11.14 -7.89 2.99
CA GLN A 31 9.72 -7.70 3.26
C GLN A 31 9.38 -6.23 3.53
N TYR A 32 10.19 -5.55 4.36
CA TYR A 32 10.03 -4.14 4.68
C TYR A 32 10.17 -3.27 3.43
N GLU A 33 11.22 -3.46 2.63
CA GLU A 33 11.45 -2.71 1.39
C GLU A 33 10.30 -2.89 0.39
N ASN A 34 9.76 -4.11 0.27
CA ASN A 34 8.58 -4.37 -0.57
C ASN A 34 7.34 -3.62 -0.06
N GLN A 35 7.11 -3.58 1.26
CA GLN A 35 5.99 -2.86 1.87
C GLN A 35 6.14 -1.34 1.72
N VAL A 36 7.34 -0.81 1.88
CA VAL A 36 7.67 0.61 1.64
C VAL A 36 7.42 0.98 0.18
N LYS A 37 7.89 0.15 -0.76
CA LYS A 37 7.69 0.36 -2.19
C LYS A 37 6.20 0.34 -2.56
N GLY A 38 5.43 -0.64 -2.06
CA GLY A 38 4.00 -0.74 -2.29
C GLY A 38 3.23 0.47 -1.75
N PHE A 39 3.52 0.88 -0.51
CA PHE A 39 2.88 2.04 0.10
C PHE A 39 3.20 3.34 -0.65
N THR A 40 4.46 3.55 -1.02
CA THR A 40 4.89 4.72 -1.80
C THR A 40 4.26 4.75 -3.19
N GLY A 41 4.14 3.59 -3.84
CA GLY A 41 3.45 3.45 -5.12
C GLY A 41 1.98 3.88 -5.04
N ASN A 42 1.27 3.43 -3.99
CA ASN A 42 -0.13 3.81 -3.76
C ASN A 42 -0.29 5.32 -3.51
N LEU A 43 0.60 5.94 -2.73
CA LEU A 43 0.56 7.39 -2.52
C LEU A 43 0.78 8.18 -3.82
N LYS A 44 1.71 7.72 -4.67
CA LYS A 44 1.93 8.34 -5.99
C LYS A 44 0.72 8.17 -6.89
N PHE A 45 0.11 7.00 -6.88
CA PHE A 45 -1.11 6.74 -7.64
C PHE A 45 -2.24 7.66 -7.20
N ASP A 46 -2.46 7.83 -5.90
CA ASP A 46 -3.48 8.73 -5.37
C ASP A 46 -3.24 10.18 -5.82
N ARG A 47 -1.98 10.66 -5.78
CA ARG A 47 -1.63 12.00 -6.29
C ARG A 47 -1.90 12.15 -7.79
N LEU A 48 -1.52 11.15 -8.60
CA LEU A 48 -1.79 11.17 -10.04
C LEU A 48 -3.29 11.19 -10.35
N LEU A 49 -4.10 10.53 -9.53
CA LEU A 49 -5.55 10.55 -9.67
C LEU A 49 -6.16 11.90 -9.32
N GLU A 50 -5.65 12.57 -8.28
CA GLU A 50 -6.04 13.94 -7.94
C GLU A 50 -5.70 14.90 -9.07
N GLU A 51 -4.49 14.78 -9.64
CA GLU A 51 -4.04 15.59 -10.80
C GLU A 51 -4.87 15.33 -12.06
N ALA A 52 -5.28 14.07 -12.29
CA ALA A 52 -6.07 13.69 -13.46
C ALA A 52 -7.53 14.19 -13.43
N GLN A 53 -8.02 14.68 -12.28
CA GLN A 53 -9.37 15.24 -12.10
C GLN A 53 -10.50 14.40 -12.73
N LEU A 54 -10.42 13.08 -12.59
CA LEU A 54 -11.37 12.17 -13.22
C LEU A 54 -12.79 12.38 -12.67
N SER A 55 -13.76 12.56 -13.57
CA SER A 55 -15.18 12.58 -13.21
C SER A 55 -15.68 11.16 -12.95
N GLY A 56 -15.33 10.58 -11.80
CA GLY A 56 -15.72 9.21 -11.47
C GLY A 56 -15.33 8.75 -10.07
N LEU A 57 -15.88 7.61 -9.67
CA LEU A 57 -15.50 6.93 -8.43
C LEU A 57 -14.45 5.86 -8.74
N ILE A 58 -13.40 5.85 -7.92
CA ILE A 58 -12.34 4.84 -7.99
C ILE A 58 -12.57 3.86 -6.84
N ILE A 59 -12.70 2.59 -7.18
CA ILE A 59 -12.89 1.51 -6.23
C ILE A 59 -11.63 0.67 -6.25
N ASN A 60 -10.94 0.62 -5.11
CA ASN A 60 -9.74 -0.19 -4.92
C ASN A 60 -10.10 -1.44 -4.08
N ASP A 61 -9.21 -2.44 -4.10
CA ASP A 61 -9.33 -3.68 -3.32
C ASP A 61 -10.60 -4.50 -3.62
N LEU A 62 -11.09 -4.43 -4.85
CA LEU A 62 -12.15 -5.32 -5.32
C LEU A 62 -11.63 -6.75 -5.41
N LEU A 63 -12.10 -7.61 -4.51
CA LEU A 63 -11.95 -9.06 -4.68
C LEU A 63 -12.92 -9.51 -5.79
N LEU A 64 -12.45 -9.43 -7.03
CA LEU A 64 -13.19 -9.94 -8.17
C LEU A 64 -13.20 -11.47 -8.09
N ASN A 65 -14.34 -12.04 -7.70
CA ASN A 65 -14.60 -13.46 -7.76
C ASN A 65 -15.37 -13.75 -9.05
N THR A 66 -14.69 -14.32 -10.04
CA THR A 66 -15.35 -14.86 -11.23
C THR A 66 -16.01 -16.17 -10.83
N ARG A 67 -17.32 -16.16 -10.58
CA ARG A 67 -18.10 -17.40 -10.68
C ARG A 67 -18.19 -17.71 -12.17
N ASP A 68 -17.42 -18.69 -12.61
CA ASP A 68 -17.58 -19.28 -13.94
C ASP A 68 -19.05 -19.68 -14.13
N THR A 69 -19.74 -19.04 -15.08
CA THR A 69 -21.02 -19.48 -15.64
C THR A 69 -20.78 -20.40 -16.80
#